data_AF-A0A970YN01-F1
#
_entry.id   AF-A0A970YN01-F1
#
_cell.length_a   1.000
_cell.length_b   1.000
_cell.length_c   1.000
_cell.angle_alpha   90.00
_cell.angle_beta   90.00
_cell.angle_gamma   90.00
#
_symmetry.space_group_name_H-M   'P 1'
#
loop_
_entity.id
_entity.type
_entity.pdbx_description
1 polymer ?
#
loop_
_entity_poly.entity_id
_entity_poly.type
_entity_poly.pdbx_seq_one_letter_code
_entity_poly.pdbx_strand_id
1 'polypeptide(L)'
;MIKQICIVLVLVIAVSAIGVGFSVGVKIHGHFEPFAAVNFDTWLLGFQLKMGVIFDNESIVLVPGLFLYKDLASWRVHGGIEGLFHLGEMEGFMLARAGGGYGFNTDFGKLFFGAELGIPFSLPGDFFVDTSLKIVPTFLVQLQF
;
A
#
# COMPACT_ATOMS: atom_id res chain seq x y z
N MET A 1 8.44 36.56 -3.94
CA MET A 1 7.26 36.43 -4.83
C MET A 1 7.55 35.63 -6.11
N ILE A 2 8.33 36.12 -7.10
CA ILE A 2 8.55 35.38 -8.37
C ILE A 2 9.05 33.95 -8.16
N LYS A 3 10.01 33.72 -7.25
CA LYS A 3 10.52 32.38 -6.93
C LYS A 3 9.44 31.44 -6.38
N GLN A 4 8.54 31.94 -5.52
CA GLN A 4 7.44 31.15 -4.94
C GLN A 4 6.39 30.82 -6.01
N ILE A 5 6.10 31.76 -6.91
CA ILE A 5 5.18 31.54 -8.03
C ILE A 5 5.74 30.48 -8.98
N CYS A 6 7.04 30.52 -9.31
CA CYS A 6 7.67 29.49 -10.14
C CYS A 6 7.63 28.10 -9.48
N ILE A 7 7.85 28.01 -8.17
CA ILE A 7 7.76 26.74 -7.42
C ILE A 7 6.34 26.18 -7.49
N VAL A 8 5.32 27.03 -7.24
CA VAL A 8 3.91 26.61 -7.33
C VAL A 8 3.56 26.19 -8.74
N LEU A 9 4.02 26.91 -9.77
CA LEU A 9 3.74 26.58 -11.16
C LEU A 9 4.36 25.24 -11.57
N VAL A 10 5.62 24.99 -11.16
CA VAL A 10 6.30 23.70 -11.39
C VAL A 10 5.58 22.57 -10.68
N LEU A 11 5.13 22.78 -9.43
CA LEU A 11 4.34 21.79 -8.70
C LEU A 11 2.99 21.51 -9.38
N VAL A 12 2.28 22.54 -9.85
CA VAL A 12 1.00 22.38 -10.56
C VAL A 12 1.18 21.63 -11.87
N ILE A 13 2.24 21.93 -12.64
CA ILE A 13 2.55 21.22 -13.89
C ILE A 13 2.95 19.77 -13.59
N ALA A 14 3.76 19.53 -12.56
CA ALA A 14 4.14 18.17 -12.15
C ALA A 14 2.92 17.35 -11.69
N VAL A 15 2.02 17.95 -10.91
CA VAL A 15 0.77 17.34 -10.47
C VAL A 15 -0.21 17.15 -11.63
N SER A 16 -0.21 18.00 -12.65
CA SER A 16 -1.07 17.82 -13.84
C SER A 16 -0.73 16.59 -14.69
N ALA A 17 0.47 16.03 -14.52
CA ALA A 17 0.90 14.79 -15.16
C ALA A 17 0.64 13.54 -14.31
N ILE A 18 0.07 13.70 -13.10
CA ILE A 18 -0.14 12.64 -12.13
C ILE A 18 -1.65 12.53 -11.85
N GLY A 19 -2.25 11.41 -12.21
CA GLY A 19 -3.60 11.08 -11.78
C GLY A 19 -3.61 10.79 -10.28
N VAL A 20 -4.53 11.36 -9.53
CA VAL A 20 -4.72 11.04 -8.11
C VAL A 20 -6.02 10.27 -7.95
N GLY A 21 -5.93 9.05 -7.44
CA GLY A 21 -7.09 8.18 -7.17
C GLY A 21 -7.12 7.74 -5.72
N PHE A 22 -8.28 7.30 -5.24
CA PHE A 22 -8.43 6.81 -3.88
C PHE A 22 -8.77 5.33 -3.91
N SER A 23 -8.26 4.55 -2.96
CA SER A 23 -8.62 3.15 -2.83
C SER A 23 -9.11 2.83 -1.43
N VAL A 24 -10.04 1.88 -1.36
CA VAL A 24 -10.36 1.17 -0.12
C VAL A 24 -10.28 -0.32 -0.40
N GLY A 25 -9.92 -1.09 0.61
CA GLY A 25 -9.77 -2.51 0.43
C GLY A 25 -9.61 -3.27 1.73
N VAL A 26 -9.40 -4.57 1.57
CA VAL A 26 -9.09 -5.47 2.67
C VAL A 26 -7.98 -6.42 2.23
N LYS A 27 -7.03 -6.62 3.13
CA LYS A 27 -6.05 -7.70 3.05
C LYS A 27 -6.39 -8.77 4.08
N ILE A 28 -6.18 -10.03 3.71
CA ILE A 28 -6.43 -11.20 4.58
C ILE A 28 -5.16 -12.06 4.62
N HIS A 29 -4.52 -12.13 5.79
CA HIS A 29 -3.25 -12.84 5.98
C HIS A 29 -3.09 -13.41 7.40
N GLY A 30 -4.09 -14.18 7.85
CA GLY A 30 -4.21 -14.62 9.25
C GLY A 30 -5.00 -13.62 10.11
N HIS A 31 -5.01 -12.35 9.72
CA HIS A 31 -5.90 -11.31 10.23
C HIS A 31 -6.66 -10.62 9.10
N PHE A 32 -7.75 -9.93 9.46
CA PHE A 32 -8.44 -8.99 8.58
C PHE A 32 -7.84 -7.60 8.74
N GLU A 33 -7.37 -7.05 7.63
CA GLU A 33 -6.73 -5.74 7.58
C GLU A 33 -7.48 -4.85 6.58
N PRO A 34 -8.52 -4.12 7.01
CA PRO A 34 -9.08 -3.04 6.22
C PRO A 34 -8.06 -1.93 6.01
N PHE A 35 -8.05 -1.35 4.81
CA PHE A 35 -7.15 -0.25 4.47
C PHE A 35 -7.79 0.80 3.57
N ALA A 36 -7.23 2.00 3.63
CA ALA A 36 -7.45 3.06 2.66
C ALA A 36 -6.11 3.42 2.00
N ALA A 37 -6.14 3.88 0.76
CA ALA A 37 -4.95 4.29 0.04
C ALA A 37 -5.18 5.51 -0.85
N VAL A 38 -4.11 6.24 -1.10
CA VAL A 38 -4.01 7.28 -2.13
C VAL A 38 -3.08 6.77 -3.20
N ASN A 39 -3.53 6.83 -4.45
CA ASN A 39 -2.82 6.34 -5.62
C ASN A 39 -2.41 7.53 -6.47
N PHE A 40 -1.19 7.48 -6.99
CA PHE A 40 -0.58 8.47 -7.85
C PHE A 40 -0.17 7.76 -9.14
N ASP A 41 -0.97 7.95 -10.18
CA ASP A 41 -0.81 7.31 -11.48
C ASP A 41 0.01 8.21 -12.41
N THR A 42 1.12 7.69 -12.91
CA THR A 42 1.85 8.27 -14.04
C THR A 42 1.60 7.45 -15.30
N TRP A 43 2.03 7.95 -16.46
CA TRP A 43 1.93 7.21 -17.72
C TRP A 43 2.69 5.87 -17.74
N LEU A 44 3.70 5.69 -16.86
CA LEU A 44 4.59 4.52 -16.86
C LEU A 44 4.32 3.57 -15.68
N LEU A 45 4.04 4.13 -14.51
CA LEU A 45 3.98 3.43 -13.22
C LEU A 45 3.02 4.16 -12.28
N GLY A 46 2.33 3.40 -11.43
CA GLY A 46 1.57 3.95 -10.32
C GLY A 46 2.32 3.80 -9.00
N PHE A 47 2.04 4.71 -8.08
CA PHE A 47 2.54 4.70 -6.72
C PHE A 47 1.37 4.77 -5.74
N GLN A 48 1.38 3.95 -4.68
CA GLN A 48 0.29 3.88 -3.72
C GLN A 48 0.83 4.08 -2.31
N LEU A 49 0.26 5.07 -1.61
CA LEU A 49 0.39 5.26 -0.18
C LEU A 49 -0.81 4.62 0.49
N LYS A 50 -0.59 3.62 1.35
CA LYS A 50 -1.65 2.87 2.00
C LYS A 50 -1.54 2.99 3.52
N MET A 51 -2.68 3.04 4.20
CA MET A 51 -2.79 2.93 5.64
C MET A 51 -3.83 1.87 5.98
N GLY A 52 -3.40 0.80 6.64
CA GLY A 52 -4.26 -0.27 7.14
C GLY A 52 -4.34 -0.27 8.66
N VAL A 53 -5.33 -0.99 9.18
CA VAL A 53 -5.47 -1.24 10.61
C VAL A 53 -5.85 -2.70 10.83
N ILE A 54 -5.23 -3.34 11.81
CA ILE A 54 -5.63 -4.66 12.30
C ILE A 54 -6.10 -4.48 13.74
N PHE A 55 -7.28 -5.00 14.02
CA PHE A 55 -7.79 -5.11 15.39
C PHE A 55 -7.47 -6.51 15.89
N ASP A 56 -6.51 -6.60 16.80
CA ASP A 56 -6.25 -7.81 17.56
C ASP A 56 -6.95 -7.73 18.92
N ASN A 57 -7.13 -8.86 19.59
CA ASN A 57 -7.91 -8.94 20.85
C ASN A 57 -7.38 -8.01 21.94
N GLU A 58 -6.08 -7.75 21.96
CA GLU A 58 -5.39 -7.00 23.01
C GLU A 58 -4.69 -5.74 22.50
N SER A 59 -4.63 -5.52 21.17
CA SER A 59 -3.90 -4.40 20.59
C SER A 59 -4.46 -3.94 19.24
N ILE A 60 -4.08 -2.72 18.86
CA ILE A 60 -4.32 -2.18 17.51
C ILE A 60 -2.97 -2.15 16.80
N VAL A 61 -2.93 -2.73 15.61
CA VAL A 61 -1.75 -2.69 14.73
C VAL A 61 -2.01 -1.73 13.59
N LEU A 62 -1.17 -0.70 13.46
CA LEU A 62 -1.19 0.19 12.30
C LEU A 62 -0.33 -0.40 11.19
N VAL A 63 -0.85 -0.39 9.97
CA VAL A 63 -0.19 -1.00 8.81
C VAL A 63 0.04 0.01 7.68
N PRO A 64 0.93 1.01 7.84
CA PRO A 64 1.33 1.87 6.73
C PRO A 64 2.07 1.07 5.66
N GLY A 65 1.88 1.45 4.40
CA GLY A 65 2.51 0.79 3.27
C GLY A 65 2.80 1.73 2.10
N LEU A 66 3.86 1.40 1.37
CA LEU A 66 4.31 2.09 0.16
C LEU A 66 4.43 1.06 -0.95
N PHE A 67 3.72 1.27 -2.06
CA PHE A 67 3.71 0.33 -3.18
C PHE A 67 3.98 1.04 -4.50
N LEU A 68 4.68 0.34 -5.37
CA LEU A 68 4.74 0.63 -6.79
C LEU A 68 3.90 -0.40 -7.52
N TYR A 69 3.14 0.03 -8.52
CA TYR A 69 2.31 -0.86 -9.31
C TYR A 69 2.33 -0.51 -10.79
N LYS A 70 1.98 -1.49 -11.61
CA LYS A 70 1.77 -1.32 -13.04
C LYS A 70 0.55 -2.11 -13.48
N ASP A 71 -0.31 -1.42 -14.21
CA ASP A 71 -1.46 -2.04 -14.84
C ASP A 71 -1.06 -2.57 -16.23
N LEU A 72 -1.28 -3.88 -16.43
CA LEU A 72 -1.04 -4.64 -17.65
C LEU A 72 -2.37 -5.23 -18.10
N ALA A 73 -3.07 -4.51 -18.98
CA ALA A 73 -4.45 -4.80 -19.35
C ALA A 73 -5.34 -4.91 -18.09
N SER A 74 -5.99 -6.06 -17.87
CA SER A 74 -6.83 -6.33 -16.71
C SER A 74 -6.05 -6.76 -15.47
N TRP A 75 -4.72 -6.77 -15.48
CA TRP A 75 -3.93 -7.17 -14.31
C TRP A 75 -3.19 -5.99 -13.71
N ARG A 76 -3.14 -5.92 -12.39
CA ARG A 76 -2.23 -5.04 -11.65
C ARG A 76 -1.14 -5.89 -11.04
N VAL A 77 0.12 -5.64 -11.39
CA VAL A 77 1.28 -6.20 -10.70
C VAL A 77 1.83 -5.13 -9.79
N HIS A 78 2.18 -5.47 -8.55
CA HIS A 78 2.66 -4.50 -7.59
C HIS A 78 3.71 -5.09 -6.66
N GLY A 79 4.53 -4.21 -6.10
CA GLY A 79 5.52 -4.54 -5.09
C GLY A 79 5.78 -3.34 -4.19
N GLY A 80 6.14 -3.60 -2.94
CA GLY A 80 6.22 -2.54 -1.94
C GLY A 80 6.67 -3.03 -0.58
N ILE A 81 6.49 -2.16 0.40
CA ILE A 81 6.77 -2.45 1.80
C ILE A 81 5.57 -2.08 2.67
N GLU A 82 5.38 -2.82 3.75
CA GLU A 82 4.46 -2.48 4.84
C GLU A 82 5.22 -2.52 6.17
N GLY A 83 4.88 -1.59 7.07
CA GLY A 83 5.26 -1.67 8.48
C GLY A 83 4.04 -2.11 9.29
N LEU A 84 4.20 -3.05 10.20
CA LEU A 84 3.20 -3.49 11.16
C LEU A 84 3.63 -2.95 12.52
N PHE A 85 2.92 -1.95 13.02
CA PHE A 85 3.26 -1.26 14.27
C PHE A 85 2.24 -1.58 15.34
N HIS A 86 2.65 -2.39 16.31
CA HIS A 86 1.84 -2.78 17.47
C HIS A 86 1.84 -1.62 18.48
N LEU A 87 0.73 -0.88 18.56
CA LEU A 87 0.65 0.31 19.41
C LEU A 87 0.71 0.01 20.92
N GLY A 88 0.26 -1.18 21.32
CA GLY A 88 0.27 -1.60 22.74
C GLY A 88 1.64 -2.10 23.21
N GLU A 89 2.39 -2.76 22.33
CA GLU A 89 3.66 -3.44 22.65
C GLU A 89 4.88 -2.57 22.32
N MET A 90 4.69 -1.48 21.56
CA MET A 90 5.77 -0.67 20.99
C MET A 90 6.76 -1.50 20.16
N GLU A 91 6.23 -2.49 19.44
CA GLU A 91 6.98 -3.36 18.55
C GLU A 91 6.59 -3.11 17.09
N GLY A 92 7.59 -3.16 16.22
CA GLY A 92 7.47 -2.92 14.80
C GLY A 92 8.01 -4.09 13.99
N PHE A 93 7.35 -4.36 12.87
CA PHE A 93 7.81 -5.38 11.93
C PHE A 93 7.66 -4.87 10.49
N MET A 94 8.57 -5.25 9.60
CA MET A 94 8.55 -4.83 8.21
C MET A 94 8.36 -6.00 7.24
N LEU A 95 7.49 -5.81 6.27
CA LEU A 95 7.20 -6.77 5.21
C LEU A 95 7.54 -6.18 3.85
N ALA A 96 8.42 -6.84 3.11
CA ALA A 96 8.55 -6.62 1.68
C ALA A 96 7.48 -7.46 0.96
N ARG A 97 6.68 -6.84 0.11
CA ARG A 97 5.56 -7.51 -0.56
C ARG A 97 5.68 -7.44 -2.06
N ALA A 98 5.25 -8.51 -2.72
CA ALA A 98 5.04 -8.54 -4.16
C ALA A 98 3.77 -9.35 -4.45
N GLY A 99 2.99 -8.89 -5.43
CA GLY A 99 1.71 -9.50 -5.72
C GLY A 99 1.11 -9.05 -7.02
N GLY A 100 -0.08 -9.57 -7.27
CA GLY A 100 -0.87 -9.20 -8.43
C GLY A 100 -2.35 -9.43 -8.21
N GLY A 101 -3.16 -8.66 -8.92
CA GLY A 101 -4.62 -8.77 -8.89
C GLY A 101 -5.24 -8.58 -10.26
N TYR A 102 -6.30 -9.34 -10.51
CA TYR A 102 -7.17 -9.14 -11.67
C TYR A 102 -8.16 -8.02 -11.37
N GLY A 103 -8.17 -7.01 -12.23
CA GLY A 103 -8.98 -5.81 -12.15
C GLY A 103 -10.09 -5.80 -13.21
N PHE A 104 -11.29 -5.43 -12.80
CA PHE A 104 -12.41 -5.18 -13.70
C PHE A 104 -13.10 -3.86 -13.37
N ASN A 105 -13.67 -3.24 -14.40
CA ASN A 105 -14.37 -1.97 -14.27
C ASN A 105 -15.76 -2.19 -13.67
N THR A 106 -16.15 -1.29 -12.79
CA THR A 106 -17.48 -1.17 -12.18
C THR A 106 -18.00 0.25 -12.44
N ASP A 107 -19.28 0.50 -12.18
CA ASP A 107 -19.87 1.83 -12.34
C ASP A 107 -19.25 2.90 -11.41
N PHE A 108 -18.57 2.47 -10.34
CA PHE A 108 -18.00 3.35 -9.32
C PHE A 108 -16.47 3.44 -9.35
N GLY A 109 -15.79 2.63 -10.18
CA GLY A 109 -14.34 2.53 -10.16
C GLY A 109 -13.82 1.17 -10.64
N LYS A 110 -12.57 0.84 -10.32
CA LYS A 110 -11.92 -0.42 -10.70
C LYS A 110 -11.76 -1.33 -9.49
N LEU A 111 -12.34 -2.52 -9.55
CA LEU A 111 -12.27 -3.52 -8.47
C LEU A 111 -11.20 -4.55 -8.82
N PHE A 112 -10.30 -4.81 -7.87
CA PHE A 112 -9.20 -5.75 -7.98
C PHE A 112 -9.35 -6.89 -6.97
N PHE A 113 -9.15 -8.12 -7.45
CA PHE A 113 -9.01 -9.33 -6.64
C PHE A 113 -7.66 -9.96 -6.91
N GLY A 114 -6.90 -10.24 -5.86
CA GLY A 114 -5.52 -10.66 -6.02
C GLY A 114 -4.94 -11.38 -4.82
N ALA A 115 -3.64 -11.65 -4.95
CA ALA A 115 -2.84 -12.22 -3.89
C ALA A 115 -1.45 -11.57 -3.86
N GLU A 116 -0.87 -11.56 -2.67
CA GLU A 116 0.46 -11.06 -2.39
C GLU A 116 1.25 -12.09 -1.58
N LEU A 117 2.56 -12.07 -1.75
CA LEU A 117 3.50 -12.75 -0.86
C LEU A 117 4.32 -11.68 -0.13
N GLY A 118 4.31 -11.73 1.20
CA GLY A 118 5.14 -10.91 2.07
C GLY A 118 6.37 -11.69 2.55
N ILE A 119 7.52 -11.03 2.62
CA ILE A 119 8.74 -11.55 3.22
C ILE A 119 9.15 -10.63 4.37
N PRO A 120 9.25 -11.15 5.62
CA PRO A 120 9.83 -10.43 6.75
C PRO A 120 11.24 -9.94 6.43
N PHE A 121 11.55 -8.71 6.81
CA PHE A 121 12.94 -8.27 6.92
C PHE A 121 13.16 -7.48 8.21
N SER A 122 14.26 -7.80 8.88
CA SER A 122 14.65 -7.14 10.12
C SER A 122 15.27 -5.77 9.80
N LEU A 123 14.83 -4.74 10.51
CA LEU A 123 15.50 -3.44 10.55
C LEU A 123 16.29 -3.32 11.87
N PRO A 124 17.40 -2.58 11.88
CA PRO A 124 18.14 -2.35 13.11
C PRO A 124 17.33 -1.47 14.09
N GLY A 125 17.40 -1.79 15.38
CA GLY A 125 16.85 -0.99 16.48
C GLY A 125 15.92 -1.78 17.40
N ASP A 126 15.85 -1.37 18.66
CA ASP A 126 15.11 -2.08 19.72
C ASP A 126 13.59 -2.12 19.51
N PHE A 127 13.08 -1.26 18.61
CA PHE A 127 11.68 -1.23 18.23
C PHE A 127 11.31 -2.36 17.24
N PHE A 128 12.27 -2.89 16.48
CA PHE A 128 11.99 -3.85 15.41
C PHE A 128 12.22 -5.28 15.87
N VAL A 129 11.21 -6.13 15.70
CA VAL A 129 11.29 -7.54 16.07
C VAL A 129 12.13 -8.30 15.05
N ASP A 130 13.07 -9.12 15.54
CA ASP A 130 13.86 -9.98 14.66
C ASP A 130 12.98 -11.13 14.15
N THR A 131 12.91 -11.28 12.83
CA THR A 131 11.93 -12.17 12.20
C THR A 131 12.57 -13.34 11.48
N SER A 132 12.00 -14.52 11.71
CA SER A 132 12.33 -15.72 10.94
C SER A 132 11.79 -15.61 9.52
N LEU A 133 12.55 -16.09 8.52
CA LEU A 133 12.16 -16.21 7.11
C LEU A 133 10.88 -17.07 6.93
N LYS A 134 9.71 -16.47 7.18
CA LYS A 134 8.41 -17.08 6.92
C LYS A 134 7.68 -16.21 5.91
N ILE A 135 7.35 -16.81 4.76
CA ILE A 135 6.55 -16.14 3.73
C ILE A 135 5.12 -15.95 4.26
N VAL A 136 4.59 -14.75 4.10
CA VAL A 136 3.24 -14.36 4.51
C VAL A 136 2.33 -14.31 3.28
N PRO A 137 1.56 -15.37 2.97
CA PRO A 137 0.57 -15.31 1.90
C PRO A 137 -0.57 -14.37 2.29
N THR A 138 -1.05 -13.59 1.34
CA THR A 138 -2.09 -12.59 1.57
C THR A 138 -3.09 -12.57 0.43
N PHE A 139 -4.38 -12.59 0.74
CA PHE A 139 -5.44 -12.30 -0.22
C PHE A 139 -5.77 -10.81 -0.19
N LEU A 140 -6.02 -10.22 -1.36
CA LEU A 140 -6.28 -8.80 -1.54
C LEU A 140 -7.59 -8.58 -2.28
N VAL A 141 -8.43 -7.69 -1.74
CA VAL A 141 -9.54 -7.06 -2.47
C VAL A 141 -9.41 -5.55 -2.35
N GLN A 142 -9.45 -4.84 -3.48
CA GLN A 142 -9.28 -3.39 -3.52
C GLN A 142 -10.21 -2.75 -4.54
N LEU A 143 -10.97 -1.74 -4.13
CA LEU A 143 -11.73 -0.85 -5.00
C LEU A 143 -10.98 0.48 -5.13
N GLN A 144 -10.68 0.89 -6.36
CA GLN A 144 -10.07 2.18 -6.68
C GLN A 144 -11.08 3.10 -7.39
N PHE A 145 -11.15 4.35 -6.95
CA PHE A 145 -11.97 5.46 -7.46
C PHE A 145 -11.09 6.49 -8.17
#